data_AF-A0A392NFY9-F1
#
_entry.id   AF-A0A392NFY9-F1
#
_cell.length_a   1.000
_cell.length_b   1.000
_cell.length_c   1.000
_cell.angle_alpha   90.00
_cell.angle_beta   90.00
_cell.angle_gamma   90.00
#
_symmetry.space_group_name_H-M   'P 1'
#
loop_
_entity.id
_entity.type
_entity.pdbx_description
1 polymer ?
#
loop_
_entity_poly.entity_id
_entity_poly.type
_entity_poly.pdbx_seq_one_letter_code
_entity_poly.pdbx_strand_id
1 'polypeptide(L)'
;MILSSLQNLESCLFVLFPYFSYMLSEGLGLSGIVSILFTGIVMKHYAYSNLSQSSQRFVSAFFELISSLAETFIFIYMGFDIAMEQHSWSHVGFIFFSI
;
A
#
# COMPACT_ATOMS: atom_id res chain seq x y z
N MET A 1 -6.31 26.75 15.27
CA MET A 1 -4.82 26.76 15.19
C MET A 1 -4.18 25.65 16.02
N ILE A 2 -4.58 25.43 17.29
CA ILE A 2 -4.07 24.31 18.12
C ILE A 2 -4.57 22.94 17.63
N LEU A 3 -5.84 22.83 17.22
CA LEU A 3 -6.41 21.57 16.73
C LEU A 3 -5.70 21.07 15.46
N SER A 4 -5.33 22.00 14.56
CA SER A 4 -4.59 21.69 13.33
C SER A 4 -3.15 21.25 13.60
N SER A 5 -2.49 21.72 14.68
CA SER A 5 -1.14 21.22 15.00
C SER A 5 -1.19 19.79 15.56
N LEU A 6 -2.23 19.45 16.34
CA LEU A 6 -2.45 18.09 16.83
C LEU A 6 -2.71 17.09 15.70
N GLN A 7 -3.54 17.45 14.71
CA GLN A 7 -3.77 16.60 13.53
C GLN A 7 -2.51 16.36 12.69
N ASN A 8 -1.67 17.39 12.52
CA ASN A 8 -0.39 17.22 11.82
C ASN A 8 0.56 16.32 12.61
N LEU A 9 0.57 16.43 13.95
CA LEU A 9 1.40 15.59 14.80
C LEU A 9 0.95 14.12 14.77
N GLU A 10 -0.36 13.85 14.83
CA GLU A 10 -0.92 12.50 14.68
C GLU A 10 -0.54 11.89 13.33
N SER A 11 -0.66 12.65 12.24
CA SER A 11 -0.33 12.18 10.90
C SER A 11 1.17 11.90 10.75
N CYS A 12 2.02 12.75 11.34
CA CYS A 12 3.46 12.54 11.34
C CYS A 12 3.85 11.29 12.15
N LEU A 13 3.30 11.13 13.36
CA LEU A 13 3.52 9.95 14.20
C LEU A 13 3.06 8.66 13.52
N PHE A 14 1.94 8.70 12.80
CA PHE A 14 1.43 7.55 12.04
C PHE A 14 2.40 7.05 10.95
N VAL A 15 3.21 7.94 10.38
CA VAL A 15 4.25 7.58 9.38
C VAL A 15 5.57 7.21 10.05
N LEU A 16 5.90 7.84 11.18
CA LEU A 16 7.16 7.63 11.89
C LEU A 16 7.21 6.27 12.61
N PHE A 17 6.09 5.82 13.20
CA PHE A 17 5.99 4.53 13.88
C PHE A 17 6.31 3.29 13.02
N PRO A 18 5.72 3.13 11.81
CA PRO A 18 6.05 2.00 10.95
C PRO A 18 7.49 2.09 10.44
N TYR A 19 8.00 3.30 10.18
CA TYR A 19 9.40 3.50 9.79
C TYR A 19 10.39 3.14 10.93
N PHE A 20 10.04 3.44 12.17
CA PHE A 20 10.84 3.00 13.32
C PHE A 20 10.87 1.48 13.45
N SER A 21 9.71 0.82 13.29
CA SER A 21 9.60 -0.66 13.27
C SER A 21 10.43 -1.29 12.14
N TYR A 22 10.51 -0.63 10.98
CA TYR A 22 11.36 -1.02 9.87
C TYR A 22 12.86 -1.00 10.25
N MET A 23 13.35 0.13 10.74
CA MET A 23 14.75 0.31 11.14
C MET A 23 15.15 -0.68 12.25
N LEU A 24 14.25 -0.94 13.19
CA LEU A 24 14.48 -1.91 14.27
C LEU A 24 14.58 -3.34 13.73
N SER A 25 13.67 -3.75 12.84
CA SER A 25 13.68 -5.08 12.23
C SER A 25 14.94 -5.31 11.37
N GLU A 26 15.33 -4.31 10.58
CA GLU A 26 16.55 -4.36 9.78
C GLU A 26 17.81 -4.43 10.64
N GLY A 27 17.86 -3.70 11.76
CA GLY A 27 18.93 -3.77 12.75
C GLY A 27 19.03 -5.13 13.48
N LEU A 28 17.94 -5.89 13.55
CA LEU A 28 17.91 -7.25 14.09
C LEU A 28 18.18 -8.34 13.03
N GLY A 29 18.44 -7.96 11.77
CA GLY A 29 18.66 -8.89 10.67
C GLY A 29 17.40 -9.61 10.19
N LEU A 30 16.22 -9.10 10.55
CA LEU A 30 14.91 -9.62 10.11
C LEU A 30 14.42 -8.85 8.87
N SER A 31 13.31 -9.29 8.29
CA SER A 31 12.72 -8.59 7.14
C SER A 31 12.09 -7.26 7.59
N GLY A 32 12.76 -6.14 7.29
CA GLY A 32 12.23 -4.80 7.49
C GLY A 32 10.90 -4.59 6.76
N ILE A 33 10.81 -5.06 5.51
CA ILE A 33 9.61 -4.90 4.66
C ILE A 33 8.38 -5.59 5.27
N VAL A 34 8.54 -6.80 5.82
CA VAL A 34 7.42 -7.51 6.44
C VAL A 34 7.01 -6.82 7.75
N SER A 35 7.97 -6.32 8.52
CA SER A 35 7.71 -5.62 9.79
C SER A 35 6.93 -4.32 9.60
N ILE A 36 7.34 -3.50 8.62
CA ILE A 36 6.65 -2.23 8.32
C ILE A 36 5.23 -2.44 7.81
N LEU A 37 5.03 -3.46 6.96
CA LEU A 37 3.71 -3.86 6.47
C LEU A 37 2.79 -4.29 7.61
N PHE A 38 3.26 -5.20 8.46
CA PHE A 38 2.46 -5.72 9.57
C PHE A 38 2.13 -4.61 10.57
N THR A 39 3.11 -3.77 10.91
CA THR A 39 2.91 -2.61 11.78
C THR A 39 1.89 -1.64 11.18
N GLY A 40 1.95 -1.38 9.86
CA GLY A 40 0.97 -0.55 9.14
C GLY A 40 -0.45 -1.12 9.15
N ILE A 41 -0.61 -2.43 8.96
CA ILE A 41 -1.93 -3.11 9.01
C ILE A 41 -2.50 -3.07 10.43
N VAL A 42 -1.67 -3.34 11.44
CA VAL A 42 -2.06 -3.26 12.86
C VAL A 42 -2.47 -1.83 13.21
N MET A 43 -1.72 -0.82 12.79
CA MET A 43 -2.13 0.59 13.02
C MET A 43 -3.43 0.93 12.29
N LYS A 44 -3.66 0.43 11.07
CA LYS A 44 -4.96 0.58 10.41
C LYS A 44 -6.09 -0.08 11.21
N HIS A 45 -5.86 -1.19 11.91
CA HIS A 45 -6.92 -1.85 12.65
C HIS A 45 -7.17 -1.21 14.03
N TYR A 46 -6.11 -0.87 14.75
CA TYR A 46 -6.20 -0.38 16.14
C TYR A 46 -6.24 1.15 16.24
N ALA A 47 -5.49 1.87 15.41
CA ALA A 47 -5.49 3.34 15.46
C ALA A 47 -6.71 3.94 14.75
N TYR A 48 -7.31 3.26 13.77
CA TYR A 48 -8.43 3.79 12.98
C TYR A 48 -9.68 4.12 13.81
N SER A 49 -9.93 3.38 14.90
CA SER A 49 -11.01 3.71 15.84
C SER A 49 -10.67 4.86 16.79
N ASN A 50 -9.39 5.15 17.01
CA ASN A 50 -8.93 6.23 17.89
C ASN A 50 -8.54 7.49 17.09
N LEU A 51 -8.53 7.41 15.76
CA LEU A 51 -8.12 8.48 14.85
C LEU A 51 -9.28 9.41 14.50
N SER A 52 -8.97 10.71 14.41
CA SER A 52 -9.89 11.74 13.93
C SER A 52 -10.43 11.44 12.52
N GLN A 53 -11.66 11.88 12.21
CA GLN A 53 -12.32 11.68 10.90
C GLN A 53 -11.44 12.05 9.70
N SER A 54 -10.56 13.04 9.85
CA SER A 54 -9.62 13.45 8.79
C SER A 54 -8.61 12.36 8.44
N SER A 55 -8.12 11.62 9.44
CA SER A 55 -7.11 10.58 9.24
C SER A 55 -7.73 9.30 8.67
N GLN A 56 -8.99 9.01 9.03
CA GLN A 56 -9.75 7.95 8.36
C GLN A 56 -9.90 8.20 6.85
N ARG A 57 -10.21 9.45 6.46
CA ARG A 57 -10.27 9.83 5.03
C ARG A 57 -8.91 9.70 4.34
N PHE A 58 -7.82 10.09 5.01
CA PHE A 58 -6.47 9.94 4.50
C PHE A 58 -6.13 8.46 4.23
N VAL A 59 -6.44 7.57 5.17
CA VAL A 59 -6.21 6.12 5.02
C VAL A 59 -7.04 5.53 3.89
N SER A 60 -8.32 5.90 3.75
CA SER A 60 -9.13 5.42 2.62
C SER A 60 -8.56 5.89 1.28
N ALA A 61 -8.21 7.17 1.16
CA ALA A 61 -7.58 7.71 -0.05
C ALA A 61 -6.24 7.01 -0.36
N PHE A 62 -5.44 6.71 0.67
CA PHE A 62 -4.18 5.97 0.52
C PHE A 62 -4.40 4.55 -0.03
N PHE A 63 -5.42 3.84 0.46
CA PHE A 63 -5.77 2.52 -0.06
C PHE A 63 -6.30 2.57 -1.50
N GLU A 64 -7.11 3.58 -1.85
CA GLU A 64 -7.53 3.82 -3.23
C GLU A 64 -6.32 4.07 -4.16
N LEU A 65 -5.37 4.89 -3.72
CA LEU A 65 -4.14 5.16 -4.48
C LEU A 65 -3.32 3.88 -4.68
N ILE A 66 -3.13 3.07 -3.63
CA ILE A 66 -2.43 1.77 -3.74
C ILE A 66 -3.17 0.83 -4.70
N SER A 67 -4.50 0.77 -4.60
CA SER A 67 -5.32 -0.07 -5.48
C SER A 67 -5.16 0.33 -6.94
N SER A 68 -5.25 1.63 -7.24
CA SER A 68 -5.07 2.17 -8.60
C SER A 68 -3.64 1.95 -9.12
N LEU A 69 -2.64 2.08 -8.25
CA LEU A 69 -1.25 1.79 -8.60
C LEU A 69 -1.05 0.30 -8.90
N ALA A 70 -1.61 -0.59 -8.09
CA ALA A 70 -1.55 -2.03 -8.29
C ALA A 70 -2.24 -2.45 -9.60
N GLU A 71 -3.42 -1.88 -9.88
CA GLU A 71 -4.14 -2.08 -11.14
C GLU A 71 -3.28 -1.64 -12.35
N THR A 72 -2.65 -0.46 -12.25
CA THR A 72 -1.72 0.04 -13.29
C THR A 72 -0.53 -0.90 -13.49
N PHE A 73 0.06 -1.41 -12.40
CA PHE A 73 1.17 -2.37 -12.49
C PHE A 73 0.76 -3.68 -13.15
N ILE A 74 -0.41 -4.22 -12.81
CA ILE A 74 -0.94 -5.44 -13.43
C ILE A 74 -1.16 -5.22 -14.93
N PHE A 75 -1.77 -4.09 -15.33
CA PHE A 75 -1.98 -3.78 -16.75
C PHE A 75 -0.67 -3.66 -17.54
N ILE A 76 0.33 -2.97 -16.98
CA ILE A 76 1.66 -2.85 -17.61
C ILE A 76 2.32 -4.22 -17.71
N TYR A 77 2.23 -5.05 -16.67
CA TYR A 77 2.81 -6.40 -16.65
C TYR A 77 2.16 -7.29 -17.71
N MET A 78 0.82 -7.33 -17.80
CA MET A 78 0.11 -8.05 -18.86
C MET A 78 0.48 -7.52 -20.26
N GLY A 79 0.55 -6.20 -20.43
CA GLY A 79 0.93 -5.58 -21.70
C GLY A 79 2.36 -5.93 -22.13
N PHE A 80 3.29 -5.99 -21.16
CA PHE A 80 4.67 -6.43 -21.40
C PHE A 80 4.74 -7.92 -21.76
N ASP A 81 3.99 -8.77 -21.05
CA ASP A 81 3.90 -10.22 -21.31
C ASP A 81 3.43 -10.49 -22.74
N ILE A 82 2.35 -9.83 -23.17
CA ILE A 82 1.80 -9.93 -24.55
C ILE A 82 2.80 -9.41 -25.60
N ALA A 83 3.51 -8.32 -25.30
CA ALA A 83 4.49 -7.74 -26.24
C ALA A 83 5.74 -8.62 -26.40
N MET A 84 6.12 -9.35 -25.35
CA MET A 84 7.28 -10.25 -25.32
C MET A 84 6.93 -11.63 -25.90
N GLU A 85 5.69 -12.09 -25.75
CA GLU A 85 5.20 -13.39 -26.23
C GLU A 85 4.88 -13.37 -27.74
N GLN A 86 5.89 -13.14 -28.59
CA GLN A 86 5.77 -13.23 -30.06
C GLN A 86 5.74 -14.67 -30.61
N HIS A 87 5.54 -15.73 -29.80
CA HIS A 87 5.62 -17.12 -30.30
C HIS A 87 4.68 -18.17 -29.66
N SER A 88 3.47 -17.82 -29.22
CA SER A 88 2.39 -18.80 -29.07
C SER A 88 1.00 -18.16 -29.15
N TRP A 89 0.52 -17.99 -30.38
CA TRP A 89 -0.82 -17.50 -30.72
C TRP A 89 -1.94 -18.49 -30.36
N SER A 90 -1.98 -19.03 -29.13
CA SER A 90 -3.05 -19.95 -28.69
C SER A 90 -3.80 -19.52 -27.43
N HIS A 91 -3.26 -18.62 -26.59
CA HIS A 91 -3.92 -18.21 -25.34
C HIS A 91 -4.61 -16.83 -25.39
N VAL A 92 -4.45 -16.06 -26.47
CA VAL A 92 -5.14 -14.76 -26.66
C VAL A 92 -6.67 -14.92 -26.59
N GLY A 93 -7.21 -16.09 -26.97
CA GLY A 93 -8.63 -16.40 -26.86
C GLY A 93 -9.16 -16.56 -25.43
N PHE A 94 -8.31 -16.93 -24.46
CA PHE A 94 -8.72 -17.08 -23.06
C PHE A 94 -8.85 -15.73 -22.33
N ILE A 95 -8.05 -14.74 -22.74
CA ILE A 95 -8.06 -13.39 -22.15
C ILE A 95 -9.34 -12.63 -22.53
N PHE A 96 -9.91 -12.88 -23.71
CA PHE A 96 -11.16 -12.25 -24.16
C PHE A 96 -12.41 -12.82 -23.46
N PHE A 97 -12.36 -14.03 -22.92
CA PHE A 97 -13.48 -14.67 -22.21
C PHE A 97 -13.55 -14.32 -20.71
N SER A 98 -12.50 -13.71 -20.16
CA SER A 98 -12.40 -13.38 -18.74
C SER A 98 -12.70 -11.91 -18.40
N ILE A 99 -13.10 -11.11 -19.39
CA ILE A 99 -13.70 -9.78 -19.22
C ILE A 99 -15.22 -9.87 -19.32
#